data_AF-A0A372UGA9-F1
#
_entry.id   AF-A0A372UGA9-F1
#
_cell.length_a   1.000
_cell.length_b   1.000
_cell.length_c   1.000
_cell.angle_alpha   90.00
_cell.angle_beta   90.00
_cell.angle_gamma   90.00
#
_symmetry.space_group_name_H-M   'P 1'
#
loop_
_entity.id
_entity.type
_entity.pdbx_description
1 polymer ?
#
loop_
_entity_poly.entity_id
_entity_poly.type
_entity_poly.pdbx_seq_one_letter_code
_entity_poly.pdbx_strand_id
1 'polypeptide(L)'
;MEDIAPKLFETVQEEFKRKFENDSTIKKLYDKISKGSATYKEAHEFAIKTGEILSGVFNQTLSSAVLPDGRMYYNIAERVIGPMLQGNYDIVSEVSSEIQKQLNEKAGIGIKAIRPEFNQNKAQGIIDIVSEREKYDEIAYMLREPIINFTQAIVDDAVRANADFQSKAGLSPKIVRTSTRKCCAWCDSLAGVYDYDKVSDTGNDVFRRHQHCKCLVEYEPGDGTRQNVHTKRWSESKESGKIKSKKLIGLSPEDDSVIREIKKKIISDQNIKKVAERQKIHRKGTELYNIREKALKEKGQYGPSYITISDDEILELVQKYSGKGIIKYNRHGEWNHQETIVTNDKIVGVVVDNRNGNYANTPVFKIHYAKDGIHIVPDYPSKRR
;
A
#
# COMPACT_ATOMS: atom_id res chain seq x y z
N MET A 1 30.72 -28.75 -16.14
CA MET A 1 30.11 -27.74 -17.01
C MET A 1 30.22 -26.42 -16.28
N GLU A 2 30.71 -25.36 -16.94
CA GLU A 2 30.81 -24.03 -16.34
C GLU A 2 29.41 -23.46 -16.07
N ASP A 3 29.21 -22.81 -14.92
CA ASP A 3 27.93 -22.17 -14.61
C ASP A 3 27.76 -20.91 -15.46
N ILE A 4 26.93 -21.01 -16.51
CA ILE A 4 26.75 -19.91 -17.46
C ILE A 4 25.85 -18.78 -16.93
N ALA A 5 25.07 -19.03 -15.87
CA ALA A 5 24.00 -18.13 -15.46
C ALA A 5 24.49 -16.74 -15.00
N PRO A 6 25.59 -16.59 -14.23
CA PRO A 6 26.09 -15.28 -13.84
C PRO A 6 26.47 -14.41 -15.04
N LYS A 7 27.22 -14.96 -15.99
CA LYS A 7 27.68 -14.25 -17.18
C LYS A 7 26.52 -13.90 -18.11
N LEU A 8 25.54 -14.80 -18.22
CA LEU A 8 24.34 -14.56 -19.02
C LEU A 8 23.46 -13.46 -18.42
N PHE A 9 23.31 -13.46 -17.09
CA PHE A 9 22.61 -12.40 -16.37
C PHE A 9 23.28 -11.04 -16.55
N GLU A 10 24.61 -10.97 -16.39
CA GLU A 10 25.38 -9.74 -16.60
C GLU A 10 25.18 -9.19 -18.02
N THR A 11 25.29 -10.06 -19.03
CA THR A 11 25.05 -9.68 -20.45
C THR A 11 23.65 -9.10 -20.66
N VAL A 12 22.62 -9.74 -20.10
CA VAL A 12 21.22 -9.28 -20.18
C VAL A 12 21.05 -7.93 -19.46
N GLN A 13 21.63 -7.79 -18.27
CA GLN A 13 21.54 -6.59 -17.45
C GLN A 13 22.20 -5.39 -18.13
N GLU A 14 23.41 -5.55 -18.66
CA GLU A 14 24.13 -4.50 -19.37
C GLU A 14 23.40 -4.04 -20.63
N GLU A 15 22.91 -4.99 -21.43
CA GLU A 15 22.15 -4.67 -22.64
C GLU A 15 20.82 -3.98 -22.34
N PHE A 16 20.12 -4.40 -21.26
CA PHE A 16 18.93 -3.70 -20.79
C PHE A 16 19.25 -2.28 -20.37
N LYS A 17 20.27 -2.08 -19.52
CA LYS A 17 20.68 -0.76 -19.05
C LYS A 17 21.02 0.15 -20.24
N ARG A 18 21.85 -0.34 -21.16
CA ARG A 18 22.27 0.39 -22.36
C ARG A 18 21.09 0.83 -23.20
N LYS A 19 20.11 -0.06 -23.46
CA LYS A 19 18.93 0.30 -24.25
C LYS A 19 17.97 1.22 -23.51
N PHE A 20 17.76 0.96 -22.22
CA PHE A 20 16.87 1.75 -21.37
C PHE A 20 17.36 3.20 -21.24
N GLU A 21 18.63 3.40 -20.93
CA GLU A 21 19.24 4.72 -20.78
C GLU A 21 19.32 5.50 -22.09
N ASN A 22 19.35 4.83 -23.24
CA ASN A 22 19.39 5.48 -24.56
C ASN A 22 18.03 5.69 -25.20
N ASP A 23 16.96 5.13 -24.64
CA ASP A 23 15.63 5.22 -25.24
C ASP A 23 15.05 6.64 -25.09
N SER A 24 14.77 7.27 -26.24
CA SER A 24 14.24 8.63 -26.29
C SER A 24 12.84 8.79 -25.68
N THR A 25 12.04 7.71 -25.65
CA THR A 25 10.69 7.72 -25.07
C THR A 25 10.80 7.70 -23.55
N ILE A 26 11.64 6.82 -23.01
CA ILE A 26 11.95 6.76 -21.57
C ILE A 26 12.47 8.11 -21.06
N LYS A 27 13.40 8.74 -21.78
CA LYS A 27 13.92 10.09 -21.42
C LYS A 27 12.80 11.14 -21.36
N LYS A 28 11.90 11.17 -22.34
CA LYS A 28 10.77 12.11 -22.38
C LYS A 28 9.79 11.88 -21.22
N LEU A 29 9.55 10.61 -20.86
CA LEU A 29 8.67 10.27 -19.75
C LEU A 29 9.29 10.68 -18.41
N TYR A 30 10.58 10.44 -18.20
CA TYR A 30 11.29 10.94 -17.01
C TYR A 30 11.23 12.46 -16.88
N ASP A 31 11.38 13.20 -17.97
CA ASP A 31 11.24 14.66 -17.97
C ASP A 31 9.83 15.12 -17.58
N LYS A 32 8.78 14.43 -18.04
CA LYS A 32 7.40 14.73 -17.59
C LYS A 32 7.20 14.47 -16.10
N ILE A 33 7.76 13.37 -15.60
CA ILE A 33 7.68 12.96 -14.19
C ILE A 33 8.44 13.97 -13.31
N SER A 34 9.65 14.37 -13.69
CA SER A 34 10.46 15.33 -12.91
C SER A 34 9.82 16.72 -12.86
N LYS A 35 9.14 17.14 -13.94
CA LYS A 35 8.36 18.39 -13.99
C LYS A 35 7.05 18.34 -13.22
N GLY A 36 6.70 17.20 -12.62
CA GLY A 36 5.43 17.05 -11.92
C GLY A 36 4.23 17.07 -12.86
N SER A 37 4.38 16.84 -14.16
CA SER A 37 3.30 16.92 -15.16
C SER A 37 2.71 15.57 -15.54
N ALA A 38 3.35 14.49 -15.13
CA ALA A 38 2.94 13.12 -15.43
C ALA A 38 1.69 12.70 -14.64
N THR A 39 0.95 11.77 -15.24
CA THR A 39 -0.20 11.08 -14.66
C THR A 39 -0.02 9.57 -14.80
N TYR A 40 -1.01 8.78 -14.36
CA TYR A 40 -0.99 7.33 -14.59
C TYR A 40 -0.95 6.95 -16.08
N LYS A 41 -1.35 7.84 -16.99
CA LYS A 41 -1.12 7.68 -18.43
C LYS A 41 0.36 7.53 -18.76
N GLU A 42 1.18 8.48 -18.31
CA GLU A 42 2.64 8.41 -18.48
C GLU A 42 3.24 7.19 -17.78
N ALA A 43 2.70 6.79 -16.61
CA ALA A 43 3.14 5.56 -15.94
C ALA A 43 2.89 4.30 -16.79
N HIS A 44 1.71 4.21 -17.43
CA HIS A 44 1.39 3.11 -18.35
C HIS A 44 2.27 3.10 -19.59
N GLU A 45 2.47 4.26 -20.24
CA GLU A 45 3.38 4.38 -21.39
C GLU A 45 4.81 3.96 -21.02
N PHE A 46 5.28 4.38 -19.83
CA PHE A 46 6.57 4.01 -19.29
C PHE A 46 6.69 2.50 -19.04
N ALA A 47 5.67 1.89 -18.43
CA ALA A 47 5.66 0.45 -18.16
C ALA A 47 5.63 -0.39 -19.45
N ILE A 48 4.83 -0.01 -20.45
CA ILE A 48 4.83 -0.67 -21.77
C ILE A 48 6.24 -0.62 -22.36
N LYS A 49 6.83 0.57 -22.41
CA LYS A 49 8.12 0.76 -23.05
C LYS A 49 9.24 0.01 -22.33
N THR A 50 9.22 0.00 -21.00
CA THR A 50 10.17 -0.75 -20.16
C THR A 50 10.05 -2.26 -20.41
N GLY A 51 8.84 -2.79 -20.49
CA GLY A 51 8.58 -4.19 -20.84
C GLY A 51 9.01 -4.56 -22.26
N GLU A 52 8.76 -3.68 -23.24
CA GLU A 52 9.21 -3.87 -24.63
C GLU A 52 10.74 -3.91 -24.73
N ILE A 53 11.45 -3.04 -24.00
CA ILE A 53 12.91 -3.04 -23.96
C ILE A 53 13.43 -4.35 -23.36
N LEU A 54 12.92 -4.76 -22.19
CA LEU A 54 13.36 -5.99 -21.54
C LEU A 54 13.09 -7.23 -22.41
N SER A 55 11.88 -7.33 -22.96
CA SER A 55 11.52 -8.39 -23.89
C SER A 55 12.44 -8.44 -25.11
N GLY A 56 12.73 -7.28 -25.69
CA GLY A 56 13.64 -7.16 -26.83
C GLY A 56 15.09 -7.50 -26.48
N VAL A 57 15.52 -7.33 -25.23
CA VAL A 57 16.83 -7.79 -24.74
C VAL A 57 16.83 -9.31 -24.64
N PHE A 58 15.84 -9.91 -23.98
CA PHE A 58 15.76 -11.38 -23.90
C PHE A 58 15.78 -12.04 -25.27
N ASN A 59 15.04 -11.52 -26.24
CA ASN A 59 15.02 -12.05 -27.61
C ASN A 59 16.37 -11.91 -28.34
N GLN A 60 17.26 -11.03 -27.90
CA GLN A 60 18.58 -10.82 -28.51
C GLN A 60 19.69 -11.60 -27.81
N THR A 61 19.59 -11.74 -26.49
CA THR A 61 20.65 -12.31 -25.66
C THR A 61 20.41 -13.78 -25.31
N LEU A 62 19.16 -14.25 -25.35
CA LEU A 62 18.79 -15.63 -25.03
C LEU A 62 18.44 -16.38 -26.31
N SER A 63 19.01 -17.57 -26.46
CA SER A 63 18.74 -18.52 -27.55
C SER A 63 19.17 -19.92 -27.12
N SER A 64 18.72 -20.95 -27.82
CA SER A 64 19.24 -22.31 -27.61
C SER A 64 20.76 -22.38 -27.79
N ALA A 65 21.36 -21.55 -28.64
CA ALA A 65 22.81 -21.58 -28.89
C ALA A 65 23.67 -21.16 -27.68
N VAL A 66 23.13 -20.34 -26.78
CA VAL A 66 23.86 -19.84 -25.59
C VAL A 66 23.53 -20.62 -24.32
N LEU A 67 22.68 -21.65 -24.43
CA LEU A 67 22.18 -22.45 -23.31
C LEU A 67 22.75 -23.87 -23.34
N PRO A 68 22.94 -24.51 -22.18
CA PRO A 68 23.38 -25.89 -22.11
C PRO A 68 22.37 -26.81 -22.79
N ASP A 69 22.85 -27.61 -23.74
CA ASP A 69 22.06 -28.55 -24.53
C ASP A 69 20.86 -27.89 -25.25
N GLY A 70 20.90 -26.57 -25.47
CA GLY A 70 19.79 -25.83 -26.06
C GLY A 70 18.65 -25.47 -25.10
N ARG A 71 18.74 -25.86 -23.82
CA ARG A 71 17.65 -25.85 -22.85
C ARG A 71 17.78 -24.74 -21.80
N MET A 72 16.68 -24.04 -21.55
CA MET A 72 16.56 -23.10 -20.43
C MET A 72 16.16 -23.86 -19.16
N TYR A 73 17.14 -24.34 -18.39
CA TYR A 73 16.84 -24.97 -17.10
C TYR A 73 16.25 -23.97 -16.11
N TYR A 74 15.37 -24.45 -15.22
CA TYR A 74 14.69 -23.63 -14.21
C TYR A 74 15.67 -22.76 -13.40
N ASN A 75 16.77 -23.35 -12.92
CA ASN A 75 17.78 -22.65 -12.14
C ASN A 75 18.49 -21.53 -12.94
N ILE A 76 18.62 -21.69 -14.26
CA ILE A 76 19.18 -20.65 -15.14
C ILE A 76 18.14 -19.55 -15.33
N ALA A 77 16.89 -19.91 -15.63
CA ALA A 77 15.78 -18.95 -15.78
C ALA A 77 15.57 -18.13 -14.50
N GLU A 78 15.53 -18.77 -13.34
CA GLU A 78 15.36 -18.11 -12.04
C GLU A 78 16.47 -17.10 -11.77
N ARG A 79 17.73 -17.42 -12.12
CA ARG A 79 18.90 -16.57 -11.86
C ARG A 79 19.13 -15.49 -12.92
N VAL A 80 18.58 -15.64 -14.13
CA VAL A 80 18.76 -14.70 -15.25
C VAL A 80 17.52 -13.83 -15.47
N ILE A 81 16.33 -14.44 -15.52
CA ILE A 81 15.06 -13.75 -15.81
C ILE A 81 14.46 -13.17 -14.53
N GLY A 82 14.52 -13.90 -13.41
CA GLY A 82 13.94 -13.47 -12.13
C GLY A 82 14.43 -12.09 -11.67
N PRO A 83 15.74 -11.84 -11.53
CA PRO A 83 16.27 -10.54 -11.16
C PRO A 83 15.90 -9.42 -12.14
N MET A 84 15.76 -9.71 -13.43
CA MET A 84 15.35 -8.73 -14.44
C MET A 84 13.86 -8.34 -14.29
N LEU A 85 12.99 -9.31 -13.97
CA LEU A 85 11.58 -9.04 -13.63
C LEU A 85 11.47 -8.18 -12.36
N GLN A 86 12.28 -8.49 -11.35
CA GLN A 86 12.39 -7.70 -10.11
C GLN A 86 12.84 -6.26 -10.42
N GLY A 87 13.86 -6.09 -11.27
CA GLY A 87 14.33 -4.77 -11.71
C GLY A 87 13.24 -3.95 -12.44
N ASN A 88 12.48 -4.58 -13.34
CA ASN A 88 11.34 -3.93 -13.99
C ASN A 88 10.28 -3.48 -12.97
N TYR A 89 9.95 -4.35 -12.01
CA TYR A 89 9.05 -3.97 -10.92
C TYR A 89 9.60 -2.79 -10.13
N ASP A 90 10.88 -2.80 -9.78
CA ASP A 90 11.44 -1.77 -8.91
C ASP A 90 11.38 -0.40 -9.58
N ILE A 91 11.76 -0.32 -10.85
CA ILE A 91 11.73 0.91 -11.64
C ILE A 91 10.29 1.41 -11.85
N VAL A 92 9.36 0.54 -12.24
CA VAL A 92 7.97 0.95 -12.55
C VAL A 92 7.16 1.28 -11.30
N SER A 93 7.36 0.55 -10.20
CA SER A 93 6.68 0.81 -8.93
C SER A 93 7.18 2.11 -8.28
N GLU A 94 8.46 2.46 -8.44
CA GLU A 94 9.02 3.75 -8.02
C GLU A 94 8.41 4.91 -8.82
N VAL A 95 8.43 4.83 -10.16
CA VAL A 95 7.80 5.83 -11.03
C VAL A 95 6.31 6.01 -10.70
N SER A 96 5.59 4.92 -10.50
CA SER A 96 4.15 4.97 -10.16
C SER A 96 3.92 5.63 -8.79
N SER A 97 4.80 5.37 -7.82
CA SER A 97 4.71 5.97 -6.49
C SER A 97 5.01 7.47 -6.51
N GLU A 98 6.00 7.89 -7.29
CA GLU A 98 6.33 9.31 -7.45
C GLU A 98 5.19 10.08 -8.14
N ILE A 99 4.64 9.53 -9.22
CA ILE A 99 3.46 10.11 -9.89
C ILE A 99 2.29 10.23 -8.92
N GLN A 100 1.99 9.18 -8.15
CA GLN A 100 0.90 9.23 -7.17
C GLN A 100 1.12 10.30 -6.10
N LYS A 101 2.36 10.44 -5.61
CA LYS A 101 2.72 11.48 -4.64
C LYS A 101 2.43 12.87 -5.22
N GLN A 102 2.86 13.13 -6.44
CA GLN A 102 2.60 14.40 -7.14
C GLN A 102 1.11 14.65 -7.36
N LEU A 103 0.33 13.60 -7.68
CA LEU A 103 -1.13 13.70 -7.81
C LEU A 103 -1.80 14.03 -6.48
N ASN A 104 -1.35 13.43 -5.37
CA ASN A 104 -1.86 13.74 -4.03
C ASN A 104 -1.55 15.19 -3.66
N GLU A 105 -0.31 15.65 -3.89
CA GLU A 105 0.12 17.03 -3.59
C GLU A 105 -0.70 18.07 -4.39
N LYS A 106 -0.89 17.83 -5.70
CA LYS A 106 -1.74 18.68 -6.55
C LYS A 106 -3.20 18.74 -6.08
N ALA A 107 -3.71 17.63 -5.57
CA ALA A 107 -5.06 17.55 -5.03
C ALA A 107 -5.18 18.08 -3.58
N GLY A 108 -4.08 18.56 -2.97
CA GLY A 108 -4.08 19.02 -1.58
C GLY A 108 -4.26 17.89 -0.56
N ILE A 109 -4.00 16.64 -0.95
CA ILE A 109 -4.18 15.45 -0.12
C ILE A 109 -2.87 15.13 0.61
N GLY A 110 -2.85 15.33 1.93
CA GLY A 110 -1.69 15.11 2.79
C GLY A 110 -1.38 13.64 3.13
N ILE A 111 -1.52 12.71 2.18
CA ILE A 111 -1.21 11.28 2.37
C ILE A 111 -0.07 10.83 1.46
N LYS A 112 0.73 9.87 1.94
CA LYS A 112 1.80 9.28 1.14
C LYS A 112 1.27 8.38 0.02
N ALA A 113 2.05 8.26 -1.05
CA ALA A 113 1.87 7.21 -2.03
C ALA A 113 2.23 5.83 -1.45
N ILE A 114 1.55 4.80 -1.96
CA ILE A 114 1.77 3.40 -1.63
C ILE A 114 2.43 2.71 -2.82
N ARG A 115 3.56 2.07 -2.56
CA ARG A 115 4.21 1.16 -3.52
C ARG A 115 3.44 -0.16 -3.53
N PRO A 116 3.06 -0.71 -4.70
CA PRO A 116 2.43 -2.03 -4.77
C PRO A 116 3.39 -3.13 -4.32
N GLU A 117 2.87 -4.30 -3.95
CA GLU A 117 3.69 -5.48 -3.65
C GLU A 117 4.14 -6.18 -4.95
N PHE A 118 5.33 -6.78 -4.93
CA PHE A 118 5.82 -7.59 -6.06
C PHE A 118 4.99 -8.87 -6.21
N ASN A 119 4.49 -9.12 -7.42
CA ASN A 119 3.70 -10.31 -7.70
C ASN A 119 4.60 -11.53 -7.99
N GLN A 120 5.08 -12.17 -6.92
CA GLN A 120 5.93 -13.36 -6.99
C GLN A 120 5.31 -14.46 -7.87
N ASN A 121 4.01 -14.74 -7.73
CA ASN A 121 3.35 -15.80 -8.48
C ASN A 121 3.38 -15.56 -10.00
N LYS A 122 3.18 -14.32 -10.45
CA LYS A 122 3.27 -13.99 -11.89
C LYS A 122 4.70 -14.12 -12.41
N ALA A 123 5.69 -13.67 -11.63
CA ALA A 123 7.09 -13.79 -12.02
C ALA A 123 7.50 -15.26 -12.12
N GLN A 124 7.10 -16.07 -11.14
CA GLN A 124 7.34 -17.51 -11.13
C GLN A 124 6.69 -18.21 -12.32
N GLY A 125 5.44 -17.89 -12.64
CA GLY A 125 4.76 -18.47 -13.80
C GLY A 125 5.49 -18.18 -15.14
N ILE A 126 6.16 -17.04 -15.27
CA ILE A 126 6.99 -16.76 -16.46
C ILE A 126 8.24 -17.64 -16.47
N ILE A 127 8.90 -17.79 -15.32
CA ILE A 127 10.11 -18.64 -15.15
C ILE A 127 9.78 -20.10 -15.45
N ASP A 128 8.68 -20.61 -14.90
CA ASP A 128 8.23 -21.99 -15.07
C ASP A 128 8.03 -22.31 -16.56
N ILE A 129 7.24 -21.49 -17.25
CA ILE A 129 6.86 -21.71 -18.66
C ILE A 129 8.09 -21.78 -19.56
N VAL A 130 9.06 -20.87 -19.41
CA VAL A 130 10.23 -20.85 -20.30
C VAL A 130 11.20 -22.01 -20.06
N SER A 131 11.00 -22.76 -18.97
CA SER A 131 11.81 -23.91 -18.61
C SER A 131 11.20 -25.28 -18.96
N GLU A 132 10.02 -25.29 -19.57
CA GLU A 132 9.28 -26.53 -19.87
C GLU A 132 9.78 -27.29 -21.11
N ARG A 133 10.41 -26.61 -22.06
CA ARG A 133 10.79 -27.21 -23.36
C ARG A 133 12.25 -27.64 -23.38
N GLU A 134 12.55 -28.61 -24.25
CA GLU A 134 13.92 -29.08 -24.50
C GLU A 134 14.74 -28.01 -25.22
N LYS A 135 14.14 -27.33 -26.20
CA LYS A 135 14.77 -26.20 -26.89
C LYS A 135 14.11 -24.89 -26.49
N TYR A 136 14.91 -23.97 -25.97
CA TYR A 136 14.45 -22.64 -25.59
C TYR A 136 13.78 -21.87 -26.74
N ASP A 137 14.31 -21.98 -27.96
CA ASP A 137 13.77 -21.24 -29.11
C ASP A 137 12.31 -21.58 -29.43
N GLU A 138 11.84 -22.77 -29.03
CA GLU A 138 10.43 -23.19 -29.19
C GLU A 138 9.47 -22.47 -28.22
N ILE A 139 9.98 -21.91 -27.12
CA ILE A 139 9.19 -21.24 -26.07
C ILE A 139 9.58 -19.77 -25.87
N ALA A 140 10.62 -19.27 -26.55
CA ALA A 140 11.12 -17.91 -26.42
C ALA A 140 10.05 -16.83 -26.64
N TYR A 141 9.04 -17.10 -27.47
CA TYR A 141 7.91 -16.19 -27.71
C TYR A 141 7.13 -15.82 -26.43
N MET A 142 7.21 -16.65 -25.38
CA MET A 142 6.58 -16.40 -24.08
C MET A 142 7.29 -15.30 -23.26
N LEU A 143 8.48 -14.85 -23.68
CA LEU A 143 9.12 -13.65 -23.11
C LEU A 143 8.75 -12.35 -23.85
N ARG A 144 7.78 -12.41 -24.77
CA ARG A 144 7.25 -11.23 -25.44
C ARG A 144 6.15 -10.55 -24.62
N GLU A 145 4.91 -10.78 -25.01
CA GLU A 145 3.74 -10.13 -24.43
C GLU A 145 3.57 -10.38 -22.92
N PRO A 146 3.91 -11.57 -22.37
CA PRO A 146 3.86 -11.77 -20.92
C PRO A 146 4.73 -10.79 -20.12
N ILE A 147 5.93 -10.42 -20.61
CA ILE A 147 6.81 -9.44 -19.95
C ILE A 147 6.22 -8.03 -19.98
N ILE A 148 5.66 -7.63 -21.12
CA ILE A 148 5.00 -6.33 -21.28
C ILE A 148 3.77 -6.26 -20.38
N ASN A 149 2.97 -7.33 -20.32
CA ASN A 149 1.79 -7.41 -19.47
C ASN A 149 2.15 -7.42 -17.98
N PHE A 150 3.18 -8.18 -17.59
CA PHE A 150 3.71 -8.17 -16.23
C PHE A 150 4.11 -6.76 -15.80
N THR A 151 4.87 -6.07 -16.66
CA THR A 151 5.39 -4.72 -16.39
C THR A 151 4.26 -3.70 -16.25
N GLN A 152 3.26 -3.74 -17.12
CA GLN A 152 2.10 -2.85 -17.02
C GLN A 152 1.18 -3.18 -15.82
N ALA A 153 1.05 -4.45 -15.43
CA ALA A 153 0.23 -4.83 -14.29
C ALA A 153 0.73 -4.21 -12.97
N ILE A 154 2.01 -3.86 -12.89
CA ILE A 154 2.59 -3.14 -11.74
C ILE A 154 1.96 -1.77 -11.58
N VAL A 155 1.64 -1.08 -12.69
CA VAL A 155 0.95 0.22 -12.66
C VAL A 155 -0.48 0.04 -12.15
N ASP A 156 -1.21 -0.98 -12.62
CA ASP A 156 -2.56 -1.27 -12.13
C ASP A 156 -2.57 -1.63 -10.64
N ASP A 157 -1.59 -2.43 -10.22
CA ASP A 157 -1.45 -2.82 -8.82
C ASP A 157 -1.10 -1.59 -7.96
N ALA A 158 -0.31 -0.63 -8.48
CA ALA A 158 -0.07 0.66 -7.83
C ALA A 158 -1.34 1.50 -7.72
N VAL A 159 -2.11 1.63 -8.81
CA VAL A 159 -3.41 2.33 -8.81
C VAL A 159 -4.34 1.71 -7.76
N ARG A 160 -4.45 0.38 -7.76
CA ARG A 160 -5.32 -0.34 -6.83
C ARG A 160 -4.88 -0.10 -5.39
N ALA A 161 -3.59 -0.25 -5.08
CA ALA A 161 -3.06 -0.08 -3.73
C ALA A 161 -3.29 1.34 -3.19
N ASN A 162 -3.18 2.35 -4.05
CA ASN A 162 -3.41 3.75 -3.66
C ASN A 162 -4.88 4.10 -3.52
N ALA A 163 -5.74 3.60 -4.42
CA ALA A 163 -7.18 3.74 -4.27
C ALA A 163 -7.68 3.03 -3.00
N ASP A 164 -7.17 1.84 -2.70
CA ASP A 164 -7.40 1.11 -1.46
C ASP A 164 -7.02 1.94 -0.23
N PHE A 165 -5.82 2.52 -0.26
CA PHE A 165 -5.30 3.31 0.85
C PHE A 165 -6.11 4.60 1.07
N GLN A 166 -6.53 5.24 -0.01
CA GLN A 166 -7.36 6.44 0.04
C GLN A 166 -8.78 6.19 0.52
N SER A 167 -9.43 5.15 0.01
CA SER A 167 -10.73 4.71 0.50
C SER A 167 -10.68 4.43 2.00
N LYS A 168 -9.64 3.72 2.47
CA LYS A 168 -9.40 3.46 3.91
C LYS A 168 -9.09 4.73 4.71
N ALA A 169 -8.61 5.79 4.06
CA ALA A 169 -8.40 7.10 4.67
C ALA A 169 -9.67 7.99 4.67
N GLY A 170 -10.80 7.50 4.15
CA GLY A 170 -12.07 8.21 4.09
C GLY A 170 -12.26 9.09 2.85
N LEU A 171 -11.41 8.93 1.84
CA LEU A 171 -11.54 9.61 0.55
C LEU A 171 -12.41 8.78 -0.41
N SER A 172 -12.88 9.40 -1.49
CA SER A 172 -13.66 8.73 -2.55
C SER A 172 -12.89 8.68 -3.87
N PRO A 173 -11.83 7.86 -3.97
CA PRO A 173 -11.07 7.76 -5.21
C PRO A 173 -11.91 7.20 -6.35
N LYS A 174 -11.65 7.67 -7.57
CA LYS A 174 -12.28 7.15 -8.79
C LYS A 174 -11.26 6.44 -9.66
N ILE A 175 -11.70 5.37 -10.30
CA ILE A 175 -10.95 4.62 -11.29
C ILE A 175 -11.49 4.98 -12.65
N VAL A 176 -10.62 5.51 -13.51
CA VAL A 176 -10.97 5.86 -14.88
C VAL A 176 -10.33 4.83 -15.79
N ARG A 177 -11.14 4.06 -16.52
CA ARG A 177 -10.64 3.12 -17.51
C ARG A 177 -10.90 3.66 -18.90
N THR A 178 -9.84 3.88 -19.66
CA THR A 178 -9.89 4.41 -21.02
C THR A 178 -9.49 3.31 -22.00
N SER A 179 -10.44 2.91 -22.86
CA SER A 179 -10.15 1.92 -23.90
C SER A 179 -9.40 2.55 -25.08
N THR A 180 -8.45 1.79 -25.63
CA THR A 180 -7.77 2.13 -26.88
C THR A 180 -8.52 1.64 -28.12
N ARG A 181 -9.64 0.92 -27.95
CA ARG A 181 -10.40 0.19 -28.99
C ARG A 181 -9.58 -0.84 -29.78
N LYS A 182 -8.36 -1.13 -29.33
CA LYS A 182 -7.43 -2.14 -29.89
C LYS A 182 -7.29 -3.36 -28.98
N CYS A 183 -8.26 -3.59 -28.10
CA CYS A 183 -8.33 -4.70 -27.17
C CYS A 183 -9.57 -5.57 -27.44
N CYS A 184 -9.69 -6.72 -26.78
CA CYS A 184 -10.87 -7.57 -26.92
C CYS A 184 -12.15 -6.87 -26.42
N ALA A 185 -13.30 -7.32 -26.92
CA ALA A 185 -14.62 -6.74 -26.62
C ALA A 185 -14.90 -6.65 -25.11
N TRP A 186 -14.49 -7.67 -24.34
CA TRP A 186 -14.63 -7.64 -22.88
C TRP A 186 -13.81 -6.51 -22.24
N CYS A 187 -12.53 -6.34 -22.63
CA CYS A 187 -11.70 -5.24 -22.11
C CYS A 187 -12.22 -3.86 -22.52
N ASP A 188 -12.79 -3.74 -23.72
CA ASP A 188 -13.40 -2.50 -24.23
C ASP A 188 -14.67 -2.15 -23.44
N SER A 189 -15.47 -3.16 -23.09
CA SER A 189 -16.71 -3.00 -22.30
C SER A 189 -16.49 -2.51 -20.86
N LEU A 190 -15.26 -2.60 -20.35
CA LEU A 190 -14.87 -2.11 -19.03
C LEU A 190 -14.42 -0.64 -19.03
N ALA A 191 -14.49 0.06 -20.17
CA ALA A 191 -14.20 1.49 -20.20
C ALA A 191 -15.27 2.29 -19.46
N GLY A 192 -14.85 3.24 -18.63
CA GLY A 192 -15.75 4.04 -17.82
C GLY A 192 -15.08 4.65 -16.59
N VAL A 193 -15.85 5.42 -15.84
CA VAL A 193 -15.44 5.99 -14.56
C VAL A 193 -16.18 5.26 -13.45
N TYR A 194 -15.43 4.74 -12.49
CA TYR A 194 -15.94 3.91 -11.41
C TYR A 194 -15.61 4.54 -10.06
N ASP A 195 -16.61 4.64 -9.18
CA ASP A 195 -16.36 4.89 -7.76
C ASP A 195 -15.63 3.66 -7.20
N TYR A 196 -14.40 3.83 -6.69
CA TYR A 196 -13.57 2.70 -6.30
C TYR A 196 -14.27 1.76 -5.30
N ASP A 197 -14.95 2.33 -4.30
CA ASP A 197 -15.65 1.56 -3.29
C ASP A 197 -16.79 0.68 -3.85
N LYS A 198 -17.33 1.00 -5.02
CA LYS A 198 -18.37 0.18 -5.68
C LYS A 198 -17.81 -1.01 -6.43
N VAL A 199 -16.51 -0.99 -6.74
CA VAL A 199 -15.84 -1.98 -7.61
C VAL A 199 -14.70 -2.74 -6.91
N SER A 200 -14.28 -2.28 -5.73
CA SER A 200 -13.23 -2.89 -4.92
C SER A 200 -13.58 -4.32 -4.47
N ASP A 201 -14.87 -4.60 -4.23
CA ASP A 201 -15.36 -5.89 -3.75
C ASP A 201 -15.97 -6.78 -4.84
N THR A 202 -16.07 -6.32 -6.09
CA THR A 202 -16.70 -7.08 -7.20
C THR A 202 -15.72 -8.01 -7.92
N GLY A 203 -14.66 -8.45 -7.24
CA GLY A 203 -13.59 -9.24 -7.87
C GLY A 203 -12.57 -8.40 -8.67
N ASN A 204 -12.65 -7.06 -8.58
CA ASN A 204 -11.70 -6.11 -9.14
C ASN A 204 -11.58 -6.16 -10.68
N ASP A 205 -12.66 -6.52 -11.38
CA ASP A 205 -12.67 -6.67 -12.85
C ASP A 205 -12.21 -5.41 -13.59
N VAL A 206 -12.46 -4.22 -13.02
CA VAL A 206 -11.99 -2.94 -13.56
C VAL A 206 -10.46 -2.86 -13.70
N PHE A 207 -9.72 -3.62 -12.88
CA PHE A 207 -8.25 -3.73 -12.93
C PHE A 207 -7.75 -4.98 -13.65
N ARG A 208 -8.64 -5.83 -14.15
CA ARG A 208 -8.25 -7.06 -14.87
C ARG A 208 -7.98 -6.76 -16.34
N ARG A 209 -7.00 -7.48 -16.87
CA ARG A 209 -6.45 -7.31 -18.21
C ARG A 209 -6.16 -8.68 -18.84
N HIS A 210 -6.45 -8.80 -20.14
CA HIS A 210 -5.97 -9.92 -20.96
C HIS A 210 -4.59 -9.61 -21.53
N GLN A 211 -3.93 -10.65 -22.08
CA GLN A 211 -2.53 -10.62 -22.50
C GLN A 211 -2.15 -9.45 -23.42
N HIS A 212 -3.04 -9.01 -24.31
CA HIS A 212 -2.79 -7.92 -25.27
C HIS A 212 -3.56 -6.62 -24.95
N CYS A 213 -4.12 -6.50 -23.74
CA CYS A 213 -4.86 -5.31 -23.37
C CYS A 213 -3.91 -4.14 -23.11
N LYS A 214 -4.04 -3.07 -23.92
CA LYS A 214 -3.36 -1.77 -23.72
C LYS A 214 -4.30 -0.70 -23.17
N CYS A 215 -5.42 -1.09 -22.55
CA CYS A 215 -6.35 -0.13 -21.94
C CYS A 215 -5.64 0.59 -20.80
N LEU A 216 -5.92 1.88 -20.71
CA LEU A 216 -5.40 2.73 -19.67
C LEU A 216 -6.30 2.63 -18.44
N VAL A 217 -5.70 2.38 -17.27
CA VAL A 217 -6.38 2.46 -15.98
C VAL A 217 -5.75 3.63 -15.23
N GLU A 218 -6.49 4.73 -15.21
CA GLU A 218 -6.19 5.98 -14.55
C GLU A 218 -6.90 6.07 -13.20
N TYR A 219 -6.40 7.00 -12.41
CA TYR A 219 -6.84 7.24 -11.05
C TYR A 219 -7.04 8.74 -10.86
N GLU A 220 -8.21 9.10 -10.35
CA GLU A 220 -8.54 10.45 -9.97
C GLU A 220 -8.65 10.54 -8.44
N PRO A 221 -7.81 11.37 -7.79
CA PRO A 221 -8.00 11.70 -6.39
C PRO A 221 -9.33 12.43 -6.20
N GLY A 222 -10.27 11.77 -5.52
CA GLY A 222 -11.55 12.37 -5.22
C GLY A 222 -11.44 13.31 -4.01
N ASP A 223 -11.88 14.54 -4.19
CA ASP A 223 -12.09 15.57 -3.16
C ASP A 223 -13.23 15.23 -2.16
N GLY A 224 -13.83 14.04 -2.29
CA GLY A 224 -14.94 13.56 -1.47
C GLY A 224 -16.33 13.95 -2.00
N THR A 225 -16.43 14.74 -3.08
CA THR A 225 -17.72 15.16 -3.64
C THR A 225 -18.14 14.27 -4.82
N ARG A 226 -19.42 13.86 -4.83
CA ARG A 226 -20.01 13.07 -5.92
C ARG A 226 -21.09 13.86 -6.63
N GLN A 227 -21.07 13.87 -7.97
CA GLN A 227 -22.20 14.32 -8.78
C GLN A 227 -22.85 13.11 -9.45
N ASN A 228 -24.16 12.96 -9.27
CA ASN A 228 -24.93 11.92 -9.93
C ASN A 228 -25.10 12.25 -11.42
N VAL A 229 -24.69 11.35 -12.31
CA VAL A 229 -24.64 11.58 -13.77
C VAL A 229 -26.04 11.72 -14.40
N HIS A 230 -27.06 11.13 -13.79
CA HIS A 230 -28.44 11.19 -14.28
C HIS A 230 -29.27 12.29 -13.60
N THR A 231 -29.01 12.60 -12.33
CA THR A 231 -29.80 13.59 -11.56
C THR A 231 -29.12 14.94 -11.40
N LYS A 232 -27.83 15.06 -11.78
CA LYS A 232 -26.95 16.24 -11.65
C LYS A 232 -26.82 16.81 -10.23
N ARG A 233 -27.32 16.10 -9.21
CA ARG A 233 -27.24 16.49 -7.80
C ARG A 233 -25.89 16.11 -7.19
N TRP A 234 -25.39 16.98 -6.32
CA TRP A 234 -24.16 16.80 -5.56
C TRP A 234 -24.45 16.14 -4.21
N SER A 235 -23.64 15.16 -3.80
CA SER A 235 -23.77 14.48 -2.50
C SER A 235 -22.39 14.10 -1.93
N GLU A 236 -22.18 14.33 -0.63
CA GLU A 236 -21.05 13.75 0.13
C GLU A 236 -21.30 12.25 0.37
N SER A 237 -20.29 11.41 0.16
CA SER A 237 -20.45 9.96 0.12
C SER A 237 -20.59 9.31 1.50
N LYS A 238 -21.77 8.80 1.85
CA LYS A 238 -21.99 7.97 3.06
C LYS A 238 -22.18 6.47 2.81
N GLU A 239 -21.98 5.95 1.59
CA GLU A 239 -22.69 4.71 1.22
C GLU A 239 -21.94 3.58 0.51
N SER A 240 -20.62 3.43 0.69
CA SER A 240 -19.90 2.35 -0.02
C SER A 240 -18.98 1.47 0.82
N GLY A 241 -19.24 1.34 2.12
CA GLY A 241 -18.56 0.38 3.02
C GLY A 241 -19.36 -0.88 3.37
N LYS A 242 -20.52 -1.14 2.74
CA LYS A 242 -21.38 -2.29 3.06
C LYS A 242 -21.12 -3.47 2.11
N ILE A 243 -20.03 -4.21 2.27
CA ILE A 243 -19.87 -5.67 2.05
C ILE A 243 -18.42 -6.03 2.46
N LYS A 244 -18.13 -6.19 3.78
CA LYS A 244 -17.09 -7.10 4.33
C LYS A 244 -16.90 -7.01 5.86
N SER A 245 -17.97 -6.74 6.60
CA SER A 245 -17.97 -6.87 8.07
C SER A 245 -19.14 -7.72 8.59
N LYS A 246 -19.49 -8.80 7.87
CA LYS A 246 -20.45 -9.83 8.33
C LYS A 246 -19.97 -10.63 9.57
N LYS A 247 -19.05 -10.12 10.40
CA LYS A 247 -18.64 -10.76 11.66
C LYS A 247 -18.31 -9.83 12.82
N LEU A 248 -18.74 -8.56 12.79
CA LEU A 248 -18.74 -7.71 13.98
C LEU A 248 -20.14 -7.16 14.19
N ILE A 249 -20.71 -7.54 15.34
CA ILE A 249 -22.11 -7.35 15.69
C ILE A 249 -22.39 -5.87 15.96
N GLY A 250 -23.10 -5.23 15.01
CA GLY A 250 -24.00 -4.09 15.20
C GLY A 250 -23.34 -2.72 15.36
N LEU A 251 -23.34 -1.92 14.28
CA LEU A 251 -23.14 -0.46 14.26
C LEU A 251 -23.79 0.12 12.97
N SER A 252 -24.42 1.29 13.09
CA SER A 252 -25.45 1.88 12.20
C SER A 252 -24.95 3.22 11.60
N PRO A 253 -25.49 3.74 10.47
CA PRO A 253 -25.09 5.00 9.83
C PRO A 253 -25.09 6.30 10.66
N GLU A 254 -25.52 6.28 11.93
CA GLU A 254 -25.44 7.40 12.88
C GLU A 254 -24.01 7.72 13.38
N ASP A 255 -23.08 6.80 13.14
CA ASP A 255 -21.73 6.73 13.72
C ASP A 255 -20.73 7.82 13.25
N ASP A 256 -20.84 8.33 12.01
CA ASP A 256 -19.93 9.37 11.51
C ASP A 256 -20.21 10.76 12.08
N SER A 257 -21.47 11.07 12.41
CA SER A 257 -21.82 12.29 13.15
C SER A 257 -21.26 12.25 14.56
N VAL A 258 -21.35 11.08 15.21
CA VAL A 258 -20.86 10.85 16.57
C VAL A 258 -19.34 11.04 16.63
N ILE A 259 -18.57 10.45 15.70
CA ILE A 259 -17.11 10.62 15.65
C ILE A 259 -16.73 12.10 15.44
N ARG A 260 -17.41 12.82 14.53
CA ARG A 260 -17.16 14.25 14.30
C ARG A 260 -17.47 15.08 15.54
N GLU A 261 -18.56 14.77 16.24
CA GLU A 261 -18.94 15.44 17.48
C GLU A 261 -17.93 15.16 18.60
N ILE A 262 -17.50 13.90 18.77
CA ILE A 262 -16.46 13.53 19.74
C ILE A 262 -15.18 14.32 19.45
N LYS A 263 -14.72 14.39 18.20
CA LYS A 263 -13.49 15.13 17.84
C LYS A 263 -13.62 16.63 18.04
N LYS A 264 -14.75 17.22 17.63
CA LYS A 264 -14.93 18.68 17.57
C LYS A 264 -15.39 19.30 18.89
N LYS A 265 -16.16 18.57 19.71
CA LYS A 265 -16.71 19.07 20.97
C LYS A 265 -16.10 18.41 22.20
N ILE A 266 -15.78 17.12 22.14
CA ILE A 266 -15.38 16.38 23.34
C ILE A 266 -13.87 16.38 23.51
N ILE A 267 -13.10 16.02 22.49
CA ILE A 267 -11.63 15.96 22.54
C ILE A 267 -11.02 17.36 22.63
N SER A 268 -11.60 18.35 21.94
CA SER A 268 -11.18 19.77 22.01
C SER A 268 -11.21 20.32 23.43
N ASP A 269 -12.15 19.83 24.25
CA ASP A 269 -12.42 20.33 25.59
C ASP A 269 -11.64 19.55 26.66
N GLN A 270 -10.86 18.54 26.26
CA GLN A 270 -10.04 17.77 27.19
C GLN A 270 -8.77 18.52 27.61
N ASN A 271 -8.33 18.27 28.83
CA ASN A 271 -7.08 18.82 29.36
C ASN A 271 -5.86 18.07 28.79
N ILE A 272 -5.47 18.40 27.57
CA ILE A 272 -4.31 17.78 26.89
C ILE A 272 -2.96 18.39 27.26
N LYS A 273 -2.95 19.48 28.04
CA LYS A 273 -1.73 20.21 28.43
C LYS A 273 -1.08 19.66 29.69
N LYS A 274 -1.68 18.66 30.32
CA LYS A 274 -1.22 18.08 31.59
C LYS A 274 -1.19 16.57 31.50
N VAL A 275 -0.05 15.98 31.83
CA VAL A 275 0.07 14.54 32.08
C VAL A 275 -0.51 14.23 33.46
N ALA A 276 -1.45 13.29 33.51
CA ALA A 276 -2.10 12.86 34.75
C ALA A 276 -1.17 11.97 35.57
N GLU A 277 -1.28 12.03 36.90
CA GLU A 277 -0.44 11.28 37.85
C GLU A 277 -0.46 9.75 37.59
N ARG A 278 -1.60 9.24 37.10
CA ARG A 278 -1.78 7.85 36.70
C ARG A 278 -0.82 7.39 35.58
N GLN A 279 -0.20 8.32 34.84
CA GLN A 279 0.87 7.99 33.87
C GLN A 279 1.99 7.17 34.52
N LYS A 280 2.24 7.36 35.82
CA LYS A 280 3.25 6.60 36.59
C LYS A 280 3.00 5.10 36.56
N ILE A 281 1.76 4.62 36.39
CA ILE A 281 1.46 3.18 36.22
C ILE A 281 2.18 2.57 35.00
N HIS A 282 2.55 3.40 34.02
CA HIS A 282 3.30 3.01 32.83
C HIS A 282 4.78 3.42 32.87
N ARG A 283 5.31 3.90 34.00
CA ARG A 283 6.73 4.24 34.16
C ARG A 283 7.42 3.24 35.08
N LYS A 284 8.32 2.43 34.50
CA LYS A 284 9.15 1.47 35.25
C LYS A 284 9.87 2.17 36.40
N GLY A 285 9.90 1.51 37.56
CA GLY A 285 10.57 2.01 38.77
C GLY A 285 9.71 2.92 39.66
N THR A 286 8.52 3.32 39.23
CA THR A 286 7.57 4.02 40.12
C THR A 286 6.84 3.04 41.04
N GLU A 287 6.40 3.53 42.20
CA GLU A 287 5.60 2.75 43.15
C GLU A 287 4.33 2.18 42.50
N LEU A 288 3.63 3.01 41.72
CA LEU A 288 2.40 2.61 41.01
C LEU A 288 2.64 1.53 39.94
N TYR A 289 3.75 1.60 39.20
CA TYR A 289 4.14 0.56 38.26
C TYR A 289 4.44 -0.75 39.00
N ASN A 290 5.17 -0.69 40.11
CA ASN A 290 5.55 -1.87 40.89
C ASN A 290 4.32 -2.58 41.48
N ILE A 291 3.35 -1.82 41.98
CA ILE A 291 2.06 -2.35 42.45
C ILE A 291 1.32 -3.04 41.30
N ARG A 292 1.23 -2.40 40.13
CA ARG A 292 0.55 -2.96 38.96
C ARG A 292 1.22 -4.24 38.46
N GLU A 293 2.54 -4.28 38.46
CA GLU A 293 3.32 -5.45 38.08
C GLU A 293 3.07 -6.64 39.00
N LYS A 294 3.10 -6.43 40.33
CA LYS A 294 2.75 -7.47 41.31
C LYS A 294 1.34 -8.02 41.09
N ALA A 295 0.35 -7.14 40.96
CA ALA A 295 -1.04 -7.53 40.72
C ALA A 295 -1.26 -8.28 39.39
N LEU A 296 -0.41 -8.08 38.38
CA LEU A 296 -0.44 -8.83 37.12
C LEU A 296 0.21 -10.19 37.26
N LYS A 297 1.35 -10.27 37.97
CA LYS A 297 2.04 -11.54 38.26
C LYS A 297 1.16 -12.49 39.07
N GLU A 298 0.42 -11.98 40.07
CA GLU A 298 -0.56 -12.76 40.85
C GLU A 298 -1.69 -13.33 39.98
N LYS A 299 -1.98 -12.72 38.84
CA LYS A 299 -2.96 -13.21 37.84
C LYS A 299 -2.33 -14.10 36.76
N GLY A 300 -1.07 -14.52 36.93
CA GLY A 300 -0.34 -15.32 35.95
C GLY A 300 0.05 -14.56 34.68
N GLN A 301 0.13 -13.22 34.72
CA GLN A 301 0.49 -12.38 33.57
C GLN A 301 1.93 -11.87 33.65
N TYR A 302 2.50 -11.50 32.51
CA TYR A 302 3.94 -11.22 32.35
C TYR A 302 4.34 -9.77 32.64
N GLY A 303 3.40 -8.84 32.74
CA GLY A 303 3.64 -7.49 33.25
C GLY A 303 2.95 -6.37 32.46
N PRO A 304 2.97 -5.14 32.97
CA PRO A 304 2.35 -4.01 32.30
C PRO A 304 3.23 -3.47 31.17
N SER A 305 2.60 -2.95 30.12
CA SER A 305 3.29 -2.15 29.09
C SER A 305 3.73 -0.81 29.66
N TYR A 306 4.89 -0.31 29.22
CA TYR A 306 5.54 0.86 29.81
C TYR A 306 6.11 1.82 28.78
N ILE A 307 6.06 3.11 29.12
CA ILE A 307 6.61 4.18 28.30
C ILE A 307 8.10 4.40 28.58
N THR A 308 8.82 4.86 27.57
CA THR A 308 10.27 5.19 27.66
C THR A 308 10.56 6.67 27.44
N ILE A 309 9.55 7.46 27.06
CA ILE A 309 9.66 8.88 26.76
C ILE A 309 9.33 9.77 27.98
N SER A 310 9.81 11.02 27.98
CA SER A 310 9.55 12.03 29.02
C SER A 310 8.11 12.55 28.99
N ASP A 311 7.68 13.24 30.05
CA ASP A 311 6.33 13.85 30.07
C ASP A 311 6.21 14.99 29.03
N ASP A 312 7.29 15.74 28.77
CA ASP A 312 7.31 16.75 27.72
C ASP A 312 7.11 16.14 26.33
N GLU A 313 7.78 15.01 26.06
CA GLU A 313 7.61 14.27 24.80
C GLU A 313 6.19 13.68 24.66
N ILE A 314 5.56 13.29 25.77
CA ILE A 314 4.14 12.87 25.76
C ILE A 314 3.26 14.05 25.37
N LEU A 315 3.46 15.22 25.96
CA LEU A 315 2.66 16.42 25.67
C LEU A 315 2.82 16.85 24.20
N GLU A 316 4.04 16.83 23.66
CA GLU A 316 4.29 17.11 22.24
C GLU A 316 3.53 16.13 21.32
N LEU A 317 3.57 14.83 21.63
CA LEU A 317 2.87 13.81 20.86
C LEU A 317 1.36 13.96 20.96
N VAL A 318 0.82 14.21 22.15
CA VAL A 318 -0.61 14.42 22.35
C VAL A 318 -1.07 15.70 21.65
N GLN A 319 -0.31 16.78 21.71
CA GLN A 319 -0.64 18.02 20.99
C GLN A 319 -0.63 17.79 19.47
N LYS A 320 0.31 17.00 18.96
CA LYS A 320 0.43 16.69 17.54
C LYS A 320 -0.69 15.77 17.04
N TYR A 321 -1.10 14.78 17.84
CA TYR A 321 -1.95 13.67 17.39
C TYR A 321 -3.34 13.61 18.01
N SER A 322 -3.67 14.41 19.02
CA SER A 322 -5.00 14.43 19.63
C SER A 322 -6.10 14.65 18.59
N GLY A 323 -7.14 13.81 18.63
CA GLY A 323 -8.26 13.83 17.68
C GLY A 323 -7.93 13.24 16.29
N LYS A 324 -6.68 12.82 16.06
CA LYS A 324 -6.23 12.19 14.80
C LYS A 324 -6.15 10.67 14.92
N GLY A 325 -6.45 10.11 16.09
CA GLY A 325 -6.45 8.69 16.35
C GLY A 325 -7.72 7.96 15.92
N ILE A 326 -7.66 6.64 16.06
CA ILE A 326 -8.81 5.74 15.92
C ILE A 326 -9.63 5.82 17.22
N ILE A 327 -10.87 6.28 17.10
CA ILE A 327 -11.81 6.43 18.21
C ILE A 327 -12.72 5.20 18.29
N LYS A 328 -12.95 4.68 19.49
CA LYS A 328 -13.95 3.63 19.75
C LYS A 328 -15.03 4.21 20.65
N TYR A 329 -16.29 3.95 20.33
CA TYR A 329 -17.46 4.32 21.13
C TYR A 329 -18.39 3.10 21.23
N ASN A 330 -19.31 3.12 22.19
CA ASN A 330 -20.27 2.03 22.37
C ASN A 330 -21.46 2.15 21.39
N ARG A 331 -22.40 1.19 21.40
CA ARG A 331 -23.58 1.22 20.53
C ARG A 331 -24.52 2.42 20.75
N HIS A 332 -24.33 3.17 21.84
CA HIS A 332 -25.09 4.38 22.17
C HIS A 332 -24.36 5.66 21.70
N GLY A 333 -23.24 5.54 20.99
CA GLY A 333 -22.43 6.69 20.57
C GLY A 333 -21.54 7.27 21.67
N GLU A 334 -21.50 6.63 22.85
CA GLU A 334 -20.72 7.15 23.97
C GLU A 334 -19.25 6.78 23.79
N TRP A 335 -18.42 7.82 23.79
CA TRP A 335 -16.98 7.68 23.72
C TRP A 335 -16.41 7.11 25.01
N ASN A 336 -15.49 6.16 24.89
CA ASN A 336 -14.79 5.55 26.02
C ASN A 336 -13.57 6.37 26.50
N HIS A 337 -13.50 7.66 26.17
CA HIS A 337 -12.44 8.57 26.57
C HIS A 337 -11.03 8.12 26.15
N GLN A 338 -10.91 7.38 25.04
CA GLN A 338 -9.60 7.02 24.50
C GLN A 338 -9.56 7.05 22.96
N GLU A 339 -8.37 7.25 22.42
CA GLU A 339 -8.09 7.05 20.99
C GLU A 339 -6.75 6.32 20.78
N THR A 340 -6.56 5.69 19.63
CA THR A 340 -5.32 4.97 19.29
C THR A 340 -4.57 5.65 18.15
N ILE A 341 -3.31 5.99 18.36
CA ILE A 341 -2.42 6.65 17.40
C ILE A 341 -1.52 5.61 16.73
N VAL A 342 -1.69 5.41 15.42
CA VAL A 342 -0.95 4.42 14.61
C VAL A 342 -0.06 5.04 13.53
N THR A 343 -0.01 6.37 13.47
CA THR A 343 0.68 7.17 12.44
C THR A 343 1.96 7.81 12.93
N ASN A 344 2.32 7.60 14.20
CA ASN A 344 3.55 8.07 14.78
C ASN A 344 4.69 7.09 14.45
N ASP A 345 5.89 7.62 14.20
CA ASP A 345 7.09 6.82 13.91
C ASP A 345 8.07 6.78 15.10
N LYS A 346 7.92 7.68 16.09
CA LYS A 346 8.76 7.74 17.29
C LYS A 346 8.41 6.59 18.24
N ILE A 347 9.38 5.77 18.62
CA ILE A 347 9.16 4.74 19.65
C ILE A 347 8.77 5.40 20.97
N VAL A 348 7.59 5.07 21.50
CA VAL A 348 7.03 5.67 22.73
C VAL A 348 7.25 4.80 23.97
N GLY A 349 7.51 3.51 23.76
CA GLY A 349 7.65 2.54 24.83
C GLY A 349 7.63 1.11 24.35
N VAL A 350 7.36 0.22 25.30
CA VAL A 350 7.37 -1.23 25.11
C VAL A 350 6.00 -1.80 25.44
N VAL A 351 5.46 -2.57 24.50
CA VAL A 351 4.25 -3.38 24.73
C VAL A 351 4.66 -4.76 25.22
N VAL A 352 3.91 -5.29 26.20
CA VAL A 352 4.13 -6.62 26.78
C VAL A 352 2.90 -7.49 26.52
N ASP A 353 3.09 -8.65 25.89
CA ASP A 353 2.05 -9.65 25.67
C ASP A 353 1.85 -10.54 26.88
N ASN A 354 0.75 -10.29 27.58
CA ASN A 354 0.39 -11.02 28.77
C ASN A 354 -0.03 -12.48 28.51
N ARG A 355 -0.08 -12.94 27.25
CA ARG A 355 -0.34 -14.34 26.90
C ARG A 355 0.93 -15.19 26.85
N ASN A 356 2.07 -14.60 26.49
CA ASN A 356 3.31 -15.36 26.22
C ASN A 356 4.59 -14.67 26.74
N GLY A 357 4.50 -13.45 27.27
CA GLY A 357 5.63 -12.68 27.79
C GLY A 357 6.46 -11.95 26.74
N ASN A 358 6.10 -12.05 25.46
CA ASN A 358 6.82 -11.36 24.40
C ASN A 358 6.69 -9.84 24.55
N TYR A 359 7.75 -9.12 24.25
CA TYR A 359 7.77 -7.67 24.30
C TYR A 359 8.30 -7.07 22.99
N ALA A 360 7.80 -5.89 22.64
CA ALA A 360 8.22 -5.18 21.44
C ALA A 360 8.24 -3.66 21.69
N ASN A 361 9.28 -3.01 21.15
CA ASN A 361 9.29 -1.55 21.02
C ASN A 361 8.19 -1.13 20.06
N THR A 362 7.43 -0.09 20.39
CA THR A 362 6.29 0.34 19.59
C THR A 362 6.23 1.86 19.46
N PRO A 363 5.92 2.37 18.25
CA PRO A 363 5.57 3.76 18.07
C PRO A 363 4.04 4.01 18.21
N VAL A 364 3.25 2.94 18.38
CA VAL A 364 1.80 2.99 18.54
C VAL A 364 1.45 3.20 20.02
N PHE A 365 0.52 4.12 20.29
CA PHE A 365 0.05 4.39 21.65
C PHE A 365 -1.43 4.77 21.69
N LYS A 366 -2.05 4.57 22.85
CA LYS A 366 -3.38 5.10 23.17
C LYS A 366 -3.26 6.37 23.96
N ILE A 367 -4.12 7.34 23.66
CA ILE A 367 -4.33 8.50 24.52
C ILE A 367 -5.60 8.23 25.31
N HIS A 368 -5.51 8.29 26.63
CA HIS A 368 -6.64 8.24 27.53
C HIS A 368 -6.87 9.62 28.13
N TYR A 369 -8.09 10.11 27.99
CA TYR A 369 -8.51 11.42 28.43
C TYR A 369 -9.23 11.33 29.78
N ALA A 370 -8.88 12.22 30.69
CA ALA A 370 -9.53 12.34 31.99
C ALA A 370 -9.58 13.80 32.43
N LYS A 371 -10.41 14.10 33.43
CA LYS A 371 -10.59 15.46 33.96
C LYS A 371 -9.29 16.05 34.54
N ASP A 372 -8.43 15.20 35.09
CA ASP A 372 -7.15 15.55 35.73
C ASP A 372 -5.97 15.65 34.76
N GLY A 373 -6.16 15.31 33.48
CA GLY A 373 -5.13 15.32 32.44
C GLY A 373 -5.22 14.10 31.51
N ILE A 374 -4.18 13.88 30.73
CA ILE A 374 -4.05 12.72 29.85
C ILE A 374 -3.06 11.71 30.39
N HIS A 375 -3.18 10.45 29.98
CA HIS A 375 -2.06 9.52 30.03
C HIS A 375 -2.03 8.69 28.75
N ILE A 376 -0.84 8.25 28.37
CA ILE A 376 -0.63 7.40 27.21
C ILE A 376 -0.17 6.00 27.61
N VAL A 377 -0.57 5.03 26.78
CA VAL A 377 -0.23 3.61 26.97
C VAL A 377 0.31 3.05 25.65
N PRO A 378 1.49 2.42 25.62
CA PRO A 378 1.97 1.73 24.42
C PRO A 378 0.98 0.64 23.97
N ASP A 379 0.79 0.49 22.66
CA ASP A 379 -0.06 -0.55 22.07
C ASP A 379 0.68 -1.29 20.96
N TYR A 380 0.14 -2.43 20.50
CA TYR A 380 0.84 -3.29 19.55
C TYR A 380 1.11 -2.62 18.20
N PRO A 381 2.30 -2.86 17.61
CA PRO A 381 2.67 -2.30 16.31
C PRO A 381 1.87 -2.91 15.13
N SER A 382 1.17 -4.04 15.32
CA SER A 382 0.35 -4.63 14.27
C SER A 382 -0.98 -3.88 14.10
N LYS A 383 -1.21 -3.30 12.92
CA LYS A 383 -2.50 -2.74 12.48
C LYS A 383 -3.62 -3.78 12.32
N ARG A 384 -3.36 -5.04 12.68
CA ARG A 384 -4.32 -6.13 12.75
C ARG A 384 -4.45 -6.53 14.22
N ARG A 385 -5.64 -6.32 14.77
CA ARG A 385 -6.14 -7.11 15.90
C ARG A 385 -6.90 -8.30 15.35
#